data_AF-A0A7Z9ID12-F1
#
_entry.id   AF-A0A7Z9ID12-F1
#
_cell.length_a   1.000
_cell.length_b   1.000
_cell.length_c   1.000
_cell.angle_alpha   90.00
_cell.angle_beta   90.00
_cell.angle_gamma   90.00
#
_symmetry.space_group_name_H-M   'P 1'
#
loop_
_entity.id
_entity.type
_entity.pdbx_description
1 polymer ?
#
loop_
_entity_poly.entity_id
_entity_poly.type
_entity_poly.pdbx_seq_one_letter_code
_entity_poly.pdbx_strand_id
1 'polypeptide(L)'
;MRNMITSLLMTVLCCLPLHAAETEINLSGKWHGTLSVGGAKLRIGLEIVHDGNVLSGNMYSFDQGSGPIALEEVKYDGELFSFQITPLKISYTAEINDSG
;
A
#
# COMPACT_ATOMS: atom_id res chain seq x y z
N MET A 1 -47.28 -24.60 -49.89
CA MET A 1 -47.01 -24.51 -48.43
C MET A 1 -45.50 -24.34 -48.30
N ARG A 2 -44.90 -23.16 -48.48
CA ARG A 2 -44.89 -21.92 -47.68
C ARG A 2 -44.36 -22.11 -46.24
N ASN A 3 -43.08 -21.73 -46.08
CA ASN A 3 -42.40 -21.17 -44.90
C ASN A 3 -41.75 -22.17 -43.91
N MET A 4 -40.55 -21.96 -43.35
CA MET A 4 -39.62 -20.82 -43.41
C MET A 4 -38.23 -21.23 -42.89
N ILE A 5 -37.21 -20.66 -43.53
CA ILE A 5 -35.81 -20.53 -43.08
C ILE A 5 -35.78 -19.81 -41.73
N THR A 6 -35.02 -20.29 -40.74
CA THR A 6 -33.92 -19.52 -40.10
C THR A 6 -33.19 -20.35 -39.05
N SER A 7 -31.92 -20.63 -39.35
CA SER A 7 -30.88 -20.94 -38.37
C SER A 7 -30.66 -19.72 -37.48
N LEU A 8 -30.69 -19.86 -36.15
CA LEU A 8 -30.17 -18.84 -35.25
C LEU A 8 -29.29 -19.48 -34.18
N LEU A 9 -28.00 -19.33 -34.42
CA LEU A 9 -26.84 -19.55 -33.57
C LEU A 9 -27.12 -19.08 -32.12
N MET A 10 -27.23 -20.00 -31.18
CA MET A 10 -27.42 -19.68 -29.76
C MET A 10 -26.09 -19.24 -29.17
N THR A 11 -26.04 -17.94 -28.90
CA THR A 11 -24.96 -17.12 -28.36
C THR A 11 -24.22 -17.81 -27.21
N VAL A 12 -22.92 -18.06 -27.40
CA VAL A 12 -21.98 -18.27 -26.29
C VAL A 12 -21.89 -16.93 -25.56
N LEU A 13 -22.62 -16.82 -24.45
CA LEU A 13 -22.50 -15.69 -23.53
C LEU A 13 -21.10 -15.76 -22.91
N CYS A 14 -20.19 -14.97 -23.45
CA CYS A 14 -18.84 -14.81 -22.95
C CYS A 14 -18.95 -14.22 -21.54
N CYS A 15 -18.88 -15.09 -20.52
CA CYS A 15 -18.72 -14.66 -19.13
C CYS A 15 -17.26 -14.24 -18.98
N LEU A 16 -16.95 -13.05 -19.48
CA LEU A 16 -15.68 -12.40 -19.19
C LEU A 16 -15.63 -12.20 -17.68
N PRO A 17 -14.63 -12.74 -16.96
CA PRO A 17 -14.43 -12.34 -15.58
C PRO A 17 -14.14 -10.84 -15.64
N LEU A 18 -15.05 -10.05 -15.08
CA LEU A 18 -14.76 -8.67 -14.72
C LEU A 18 -13.65 -8.77 -13.67
N HIS A 19 -12.39 -8.76 -14.11
CA HIS A 19 -11.29 -8.46 -13.23
C HIS A 19 -11.57 -7.03 -12.77
N ALA A 20 -12.12 -6.91 -11.56
CA ALA A 20 -12.01 -5.67 -10.83
C ALA A 20 -10.51 -5.36 -10.84
N ALA A 21 -10.12 -4.26 -11.48
CA ALA A 21 -8.77 -3.77 -11.33
C ALA A 21 -8.63 -3.43 -9.85
N GLU A 22 -8.00 -4.32 -9.09
CA GLU A 22 -7.56 -4.00 -7.74
C GLU A 22 -6.68 -2.77 -7.89
N THR A 23 -7.13 -1.66 -7.32
CA THR A 23 -6.33 -0.45 -7.29
C THR A 23 -5.20 -0.75 -6.33
N GLU A 24 -4.05 -1.15 -6.87
CA GLU A 24 -2.85 -1.38 -6.08
C GLU A 24 -2.49 -0.05 -5.41
N ILE A 25 -2.64 0.01 -4.09
CA ILE A 25 -2.27 1.19 -3.33
C ILE A 25 -0.74 1.29 -3.37
N ASN A 26 -0.25 2.26 -4.14
CA ASN A 26 1.17 2.54 -4.19
C ASN A 26 1.58 3.37 -2.97
N LEU A 27 2.19 2.72 -1.99
CA LEU A 27 2.70 3.36 -0.77
C LEU A 27 3.98 4.18 -0.97
N SER A 28 4.57 4.16 -2.17
CA SER A 28 5.79 4.92 -2.44
C SER A 28 5.54 6.42 -2.30
N GLY A 29 6.44 7.10 -1.61
CA GLY A 29 6.35 8.54 -1.45
C GLY A 29 6.91 9.03 -0.12
N LYS A 30 6.59 10.29 0.16
CA LYS A 30 6.99 10.99 1.38
C LYS A 30 5.77 11.26 2.23
N TRP A 31 5.78 10.69 3.42
CA TRP A 31 4.70 10.75 4.39
C TRP A 31 5.15 11.57 5.59
N HIS A 32 4.22 12.32 6.17
CA HIS A 32 4.47 13.09 7.38
C HIS A 32 3.48 12.70 8.46
N GLY A 33 3.99 12.61 9.69
CA GLY A 33 3.20 12.24 10.86
C GLY A 33 3.68 12.95 12.11
N THR A 34 2.93 12.77 13.19
CA THR A 34 3.32 13.23 14.52
C THR A 34 3.36 12.04 15.47
N LEU A 35 4.53 11.78 16.06
CA LEU A 35 4.69 10.78 17.12
C LEU A 35 4.56 11.46 18.48
N SER A 36 3.57 11.06 19.26
CA SER A 36 3.44 11.50 20.65
C SER A 36 4.16 10.50 21.57
N VAL A 37 5.24 10.92 22.21
CA VAL A 37 6.08 10.03 23.05
C VAL A 37 6.68 10.81 24.22
N GLY A 38 6.60 10.25 25.43
CA GLY A 38 7.23 10.84 26.62
C GLY A 38 6.78 12.28 26.93
N GLY A 39 5.54 12.65 26.58
CA GLY A 39 5.02 14.01 26.73
C GLY A 39 5.43 14.99 25.62
N ALA A 40 6.29 14.58 24.69
CA ALA A 40 6.65 15.35 23.50
C ALA A 40 5.80 14.96 22.29
N LYS A 41 5.72 15.86 21.31
CA LYS A 41 5.19 15.61 19.96
C LYS A 41 6.32 15.82 18.96
N LEU A 42 6.71 14.76 18.27
CA LEU A 42 7.79 14.76 17.30
C LEU A 42 7.23 14.72 15.89
N ARG A 43 7.72 15.56 14.99
CA ARG A 43 7.41 15.52 13.57
C ARG A 43 8.26 14.42 12.94
N ILE A 44 7.57 13.46 12.34
CA ILE A 44 8.18 12.29 11.69
C ILE A 44 7.96 12.38 10.18
N GLY A 45 8.99 12.06 9.42
CA GLY A 45 8.90 11.80 7.98
C GLY A 45 9.16 10.33 7.69
N LEU A 46 8.40 9.72 6.78
CA LEU A 46 8.72 8.44 6.17
C LEU A 46 8.94 8.64 4.68
N GLU A 47 10.05 8.11 4.15
CA GLU A 47 10.26 7.99 2.72
C GLU A 47 10.20 6.52 2.37
N ILE A 48 9.17 6.12 1.63
CA ILE A 48 8.91 4.74 1.21
C ILE A 48 9.19 4.62 -0.29
N VAL A 49 9.88 3.55 -0.67
CA VAL A 49 10.21 3.22 -2.06
C VAL A 49 9.75 1.79 -2.35
N HIS A 50 9.04 1.63 -3.45
CA HIS A 50 8.69 0.34 -4.03
C HIS A 50 9.57 0.05 -5.23
N ASP A 51 10.33 -1.05 -5.16
CA ASP A 51 11.13 -1.58 -6.28
C ASP A 51 10.65 -3.01 -6.59
N GLY A 52 9.83 -3.14 -7.64
CA GLY A 52 9.19 -4.41 -7.99
C GLY A 52 8.18 -4.84 -6.92
N ASN A 53 8.52 -5.83 -6.11
CA ASN A 53 7.70 -6.34 -5.00
C ASN A 53 8.35 -6.05 -3.63
N VAL A 54 9.41 -5.23 -3.61
CA VAL A 54 10.18 -4.94 -2.39
C VAL A 54 9.87 -3.53 -1.94
N LEU A 55 9.37 -3.42 -0.71
CA LEU A 55 9.25 -2.14 -0.01
C LEU A 55 10.49 -1.88 0.84
N SER A 56 10.95 -0.64 0.82
CA SER A 56 12.04 -0.16 1.68
C SER A 56 11.80 1.30 2.05
N GLY A 57 12.56 1.83 3.00
CA GLY A 57 12.43 3.25 3.33
C GLY A 57 13.30 3.73 4.48
N ASN A 58 13.14 5.01 4.78
CA ASN A 58 13.79 5.68 5.90
C ASN A 58 12.77 6.47 6.73
N MET A 59 12.99 6.50 8.05
CA MET A 59 12.35 7.42 8.97
C MET A 59 13.26 8.62 9.27
N TYR A 60 12.65 9.79 9.42
CA TYR A 60 13.30 11.03 9.84
C TYR A 60 12.57 11.60 11.05
N SER A 61 13.31 12.02 12.08
CA SER A 61 12.78 12.81 13.19
C SER A 61 13.30 14.23 13.08
N PHE A 62 12.46 15.16 12.63
CA PHE A 62 12.88 16.52 12.30
C PHE A 62 13.25 17.35 13.53
N ASP A 63 12.79 16.95 14.72
CA ASP A 63 12.98 17.69 15.96
C ASP A 63 14.14 17.16 16.81
N GLN A 64 14.69 15.98 16.46
CA GLN A 64 15.76 15.33 17.21
C GLN A 64 17.09 15.31 16.46
N GLY A 65 17.13 15.79 15.21
CA GLY A 65 18.36 16.02 14.45
C GLY A 65 19.15 14.75 14.10
N SER A 66 18.58 13.56 14.31
CA SER A 66 19.17 12.32 13.81
C SER A 66 19.09 12.28 12.29
N GLY A 67 20.11 11.73 11.62
CA GLY A 67 20.04 11.41 10.19
C GLY A 67 18.93 10.40 9.86
N PRO A 68 18.82 9.95 8.60
CA PRO A 68 17.86 8.92 8.23
C PRO A 68 18.05 7.66 9.07
N ILE A 69 16.94 7.07 9.49
CA ILE A 69 16.91 5.78 10.19
C ILE A 69 16.27 4.77 9.23
N ALA A 70 17.07 3.80 8.78
CA ALA A 70 16.58 2.77 7.86
C ALA A 70 15.42 1.98 8.49
N LEU A 71 14.38 1.74 7.69
CA LEU A 71 13.30 0.83 8.07
C LEU A 71 13.70 -0.61 7.76
N GLU A 72 13.30 -1.51 8.64
CA GLU A 72 13.48 -2.95 8.51
C GLU A 72 12.11 -3.63 8.36
N GLU A 73 12.06 -4.78 7.69
CA GLU A 73 10.83 -5.56 7.50
C GLU A 73 9.61 -4.74 7.00
N VAL A 74 9.82 -3.84 6.04
CA VAL A 74 8.73 -3.03 5.47
C VAL A 74 7.80 -3.92 4.65
N LYS A 75 6.53 -4.00 5.04
CA LYS A 75 5.53 -4.89 4.42
C LYS A 75 4.21 -4.17 4.24
N TYR A 76 3.52 -4.54 3.17
CA TYR A 76 2.13 -4.21 2.93
C TYR A 76 1.43 -5.42 2.32
N ASP A 77 0.31 -5.84 2.88
CA ASP A 77 -0.47 -6.99 2.42
C ASP A 77 -1.76 -6.60 1.68
N GLY A 78 -1.97 -5.31 1.43
CA GLY A 78 -3.20 -4.77 0.85
C GLY A 78 -4.13 -4.11 1.87
N GLU A 79 -3.88 -4.30 3.17
CA GLU A 79 -4.67 -3.69 4.25
C GLU A 79 -3.75 -3.11 5.34
N LEU A 80 -2.75 -3.88 5.77
CA LEU A 80 -1.85 -3.53 6.85
C LEU A 80 -0.46 -3.16 6.33
N PHE A 81 -0.05 -1.93 6.63
CA PHE A 81 1.33 -1.49 6.47
C PHE A 81 2.10 -1.67 7.77
N SER A 82 3.30 -2.26 7.71
CA SER A 82 4.15 -2.45 8.88
C SER A 82 5.64 -2.27 8.58
N PHE A 83 6.40 -1.92 9.61
CA PHE A 83 7.86 -1.89 9.59
C PHE A 83 8.43 -2.00 11.00
N GLN A 84 9.74 -2.22 11.09
CA GLN A 84 10.51 -2.25 12.32
C GLN A 84 11.72 -1.29 12.24
N ILE A 85 12.22 -0.90 13.41
CA ILE A 85 13.54 -0.28 13.58
C ILE A 85 14.19 -0.98 14.77
N THR A 86 14.89 -2.08 14.52
CA THR A 86 15.38 -2.99 15.55
C THR A 86 16.32 -2.31 16.56
N PRO A 87 17.29 -1.45 16.15
CA PRO A 87 18.18 -0.77 17.09
C PRO A 87 17.45 0.12 18.11
N LEU A 88 16.27 0.62 17.74
CA LEU A 88 15.43 1.46 18.60
C LEU A 88 14.30 0.68 19.30
N LYS A 89 14.18 -0.63 19.03
CA LYS A 89 13.09 -1.50 19.52
C LYS A 89 11.70 -0.96 19.16
N ILE A 90 11.57 -0.44 17.95
CA ILE A 90 10.31 0.09 17.43
C ILE A 90 9.70 -0.91 16.46
N SER A 91 8.39 -1.11 16.58
CA SER A 91 7.55 -1.75 15.56
C SER A 91 6.34 -0.86 15.31
N TYR A 92 5.93 -0.78 14.06
CA TYR A 92 4.77 0.00 13.63
C TYR A 92 3.84 -0.86 12.79
N THR A 93 2.54 -0.66 12.98
CA THR A 93 1.49 -1.27 12.16
C THR A 93 0.36 -0.26 12.00
N ALA A 94 -0.16 -0.13 10.79
CA ALA A 94 -1.31 0.70 10.48
C ALA A 94 -2.18 0.08 9.40
N GLU A 95 -3.48 0.30 9.51
CA GLU A 95 -4.43 0.07 8.42
C GLU A 95 -4.32 1.22 7.42
N ILE A 96 -4.28 0.89 6.13
CA ILE A 96 -4.28 1.85 5.03
C ILE A 96 -5.69 1.92 4.46
N ASN A 97 -6.22 3.13 4.30
CA ASN A 97 -7.53 3.33 3.67
C ASN A 97 -7.36 3.68 2.18
N ASP A 98 -8.48 3.76 1.46
CA ASP A 98 -8.49 4.03 0.01
C ASP A 98 -7.77 5.33 -0.42
N SER A 99 -7.50 6.24 0.51
CA SER A 99 -6.78 7.49 0.23
C SER A 99 -5.26 7.37 0.34
N GLY A 100 -4.74 6.21 0.79
CA GLY A 100 -3.39 6.08 1.32
C GLY A 100 -3.32 6.67 2.72
#